data_AF-T0PPI0-F1
#
_entry.id   AF-T0PPI0-F1
#
_cell.length_a   1.000
_cell.length_b   1.000
_cell.length_c   1.000
_cell.angle_alpha   90.00
_cell.angle_beta   90.00
_cell.angle_gamma   90.00
#
_symmetry.space_group_name_H-M   'P 1'
#
loop_
_entity.id
_entity.type
_entity.pdbx_description
1 polymer ?
#
loop_
_entity_poly.entity_id
_entity_poly.type
_entity_poly.pdbx_seq_one_letter_code
_entity_poly.pdbx_strand_id
1 'polypeptide(L)'
;MSRASTLLRRLAASSERTLGAEHAGTIVIRLNCAIVELLAGNIRAATAQFMALQAVLHDQPRLAGYQHYVDHHLGLAHWVNLQYDDAVAHYLTALTACSNKENAWSLFRVVIAAPPTAVVRDALARIRSYVMSTDDAEAETWPVSCMTCYTPIVGRLVACSACPNGLVAFCSTCLERRPTRLAKFCAHDAEATAFQTTLPPHRYFLEDALLSQTASYADLDAVFGTYEQHCDAYKVSSADRLRRTAIPGYNHCWHPML
;
A
#
# COMPACT_ATOMS: atom_id res chain seq x y z
N MET A 1 13.17 -18.39 4.58
CA MET A 1 11.73 -18.75 4.63
C MET A 1 11.47 -20.22 5.02
N SER A 2 12.22 -21.21 4.51
CA SER A 2 11.95 -22.64 4.79
C SER A 2 11.91 -23.06 6.27
N ARG A 3 12.86 -22.59 7.11
CA ARG A 3 12.86 -22.90 8.55
C ARG A 3 11.65 -22.31 9.30
N ALA A 4 11.24 -21.09 8.94
CA ALA A 4 10.08 -20.43 9.54
C ALA A 4 8.76 -21.15 9.19
N SER A 5 8.57 -21.52 7.92
CA SER A 5 7.40 -22.30 7.47
C SER A 5 7.29 -23.63 8.24
N THR A 6 8.40 -24.37 8.40
CA THR A 6 8.40 -25.64 9.14
C THR A 6 8.03 -25.46 10.62
N LEU A 7 8.57 -24.43 11.28
CA LEU A 7 8.27 -24.16 12.70
C LEU A 7 6.80 -23.77 12.89
N LEU A 8 6.29 -22.85 12.07
CA LEU A 8 4.91 -22.38 12.15
C LEU A 8 3.91 -23.52 11.89
N ARG A 9 4.17 -24.41 10.92
CA ARG A 9 3.31 -25.58 10.68
C ARG A 9 3.27 -26.54 11.85
N ARG A 10 4.41 -26.80 12.50
CA ARG A 10 4.46 -27.63 13.72
C ARG A 10 3.70 -26.97 14.87
N LEU A 11 3.85 -25.66 15.02
CA LEU A 11 3.14 -24.89 16.04
C LEU A 11 1.63 -24.89 15.79
N ALA A 12 1.18 -24.74 14.54
CA ALA A 12 -0.22 -24.81 14.14
C ALA A 12 -0.81 -26.17 14.52
N ALA A 13 -0.16 -27.26 14.13
CA ALA A 13 -0.61 -28.63 14.42
C ALA A 13 -0.63 -28.93 15.93
N SER A 14 0.32 -28.40 16.70
CA SER A 14 0.30 -28.55 18.16
C SER A 14 -0.82 -27.71 18.80
N SER A 15 -0.98 -26.47 18.36
CA SER A 15 -2.00 -25.56 18.87
C SER A 15 -3.41 -26.08 18.58
N GLU A 16 -3.64 -26.61 17.39
CA GLU A 16 -4.92 -27.22 17.00
C GLU A 16 -5.27 -28.43 17.87
N ARG A 17 -4.31 -29.32 18.16
CA ARG A 17 -4.54 -30.47 19.06
C ARG A 17 -4.85 -30.07 20.50
N THR A 18 -4.27 -28.98 21.00
CA THR A 18 -4.39 -28.57 22.41
C THR A 18 -5.55 -27.60 22.65
N LEU A 19 -5.78 -26.67 21.72
CA LEU A 19 -6.72 -25.55 21.89
C LEU A 19 -7.93 -25.63 20.95
N GLY A 20 -7.84 -26.45 19.89
CA GLY A 20 -8.85 -26.55 18.83
C GLY A 20 -8.57 -25.62 17.63
N ALA A 21 -9.10 -25.99 16.46
CA ALA A 21 -8.85 -25.30 15.20
C ALA A 21 -9.38 -23.85 15.14
N GLU A 22 -10.41 -23.54 15.95
CA GLU A 22 -11.07 -22.23 16.02
C GLU A 22 -10.56 -21.37 17.18
N HIS A 23 -9.58 -21.84 17.95
CA HIS A 23 -9.01 -21.01 19.01
C HIS A 23 -8.26 -19.82 18.39
N ALA A 24 -8.46 -18.62 18.94
CA ALA A 24 -7.89 -17.37 18.41
C ALA A 24 -6.37 -17.44 18.18
N GLY A 25 -5.63 -18.03 19.12
CA GLY A 25 -4.19 -18.26 18.97
C GLY A 25 -3.84 -19.19 17.79
N THR A 26 -4.65 -20.22 17.53
CA THR A 26 -4.46 -21.15 16.41
C THR A 26 -4.70 -20.45 15.07
N ILE A 27 -5.73 -19.59 15.00
CA ILE A 27 -6.00 -18.75 13.83
C ILE A 27 -4.83 -17.83 13.51
N VAL A 28 -4.27 -17.15 14.52
CA VAL A 28 -3.09 -16.28 14.32
C VAL A 28 -1.89 -17.06 13.78
N ILE A 29 -1.64 -18.27 14.30
CA ILE A 29 -0.53 -19.11 13.80
C ILE A 29 -0.78 -19.54 12.35
N ARG A 30 -2.01 -19.93 12.01
CA ARG A 30 -2.38 -20.31 10.63
C ARG A 30 -2.29 -19.12 9.66
N LEU A 31 -2.70 -17.93 10.09
CA LEU A 31 -2.53 -16.69 9.32
C LEU A 31 -1.04 -16.46 9.03
N ASN A 32 -0.18 -16.58 10.04
CA ASN A 32 1.27 -16.44 9.87
C ASN A 32 1.86 -17.53 8.96
N CYS A 33 1.33 -18.75 8.96
CA CYS A 33 1.73 -19.78 7.98
C CYS A 33 1.47 -19.30 6.55
N ALA A 34 0.26 -18.81 6.28
CA ALA A 34 -0.13 -18.33 4.96
C ALA A 34 0.69 -17.11 4.51
N ILE A 35 0.97 -16.17 5.43
CA ILE A 35 1.85 -15.02 5.17
C ILE A 35 3.26 -15.48 4.77
N VAL A 36 3.83 -16.46 5.48
CA VAL A 36 5.17 -16.98 5.15
C VAL A 36 5.18 -17.67 3.79
N GLU A 37 4.14 -18.42 3.44
CA GLU A 37 4.01 -19.00 2.09
C GLU A 37 3.91 -17.90 1.02
N LEU A 38 3.17 -16.82 1.27
CA LEU A 38 3.06 -15.68 0.37
C LEU A 38 4.42 -15.00 0.14
N LEU A 39 5.14 -14.69 1.22
CA LEU A 39 6.48 -14.09 1.18
C LEU A 39 7.54 -15.03 0.57
N ALA A 40 7.30 -16.34 0.57
CA ALA A 40 8.14 -17.32 -0.10
C ALA A 40 7.84 -17.45 -1.61
N GLY A 41 6.82 -16.75 -2.12
CA GLY A 41 6.38 -16.84 -3.51
C GLY A 41 5.42 -18.00 -3.78
N ASN A 42 4.97 -18.73 -2.76
CA ASN A 42 4.02 -19.84 -2.89
C ASN A 42 2.57 -19.32 -2.91
N ILE A 43 2.28 -18.39 -3.84
CA ILE A 43 1.07 -17.58 -3.87
C ILE A 43 -0.20 -18.43 -3.84
N ARG A 44 -0.28 -19.47 -4.69
CA ARG A 44 -1.43 -20.40 -4.74
C ARG A 44 -1.71 -21.07 -3.38
N ALA A 45 -0.65 -21.53 -2.71
CA ALA A 45 -0.79 -22.19 -1.41
C ALA A 45 -1.23 -21.19 -0.33
N ALA A 46 -0.67 -19.98 -0.35
CA ALA A 46 -1.05 -18.90 0.56
C ALA A 46 -2.52 -18.51 0.38
N THR A 47 -2.97 -18.25 -0.86
CA THR A 47 -4.36 -17.91 -1.18
C THR A 47 -5.32 -18.99 -0.69
N ALA A 48 -5.03 -20.27 -0.95
CA ALA A 48 -5.87 -21.37 -0.48
C ALA A 48 -5.97 -21.40 1.06
N GLN A 49 -4.86 -21.14 1.77
CA GLN A 49 -4.86 -21.07 3.24
C GLN A 49 -5.64 -19.87 3.77
N PHE A 50 -5.52 -18.70 3.15
CA PHE A 50 -6.30 -17.52 3.52
C PHE A 50 -7.80 -17.72 3.28
N MET A 51 -8.20 -18.30 2.14
CA MET A 51 -9.61 -18.63 1.87
C MET A 51 -10.17 -19.64 2.90
N ALA A 52 -9.39 -20.66 3.26
CA ALA A 52 -9.79 -21.61 4.30
C ALA A 52 -9.93 -20.95 5.68
N LEU A 53 -9.12 -19.94 5.98
CA LEU A 53 -9.28 -19.13 7.20
C LEU A 53 -10.52 -18.25 7.12
N GLN A 54 -10.74 -17.56 6.00
CA GLN A 54 -11.91 -16.72 5.78
C GLN A 54 -13.22 -17.49 5.99
N ALA A 55 -13.32 -18.72 5.47
CA ALA A 55 -14.49 -19.56 5.68
C ALA A 55 -14.75 -19.85 7.17
N VAL A 56 -13.70 -20.20 7.93
CA VAL A 56 -13.82 -20.45 9.39
C VAL A 56 -14.24 -19.18 10.14
N LEU A 57 -13.73 -18.02 9.74
CA LEU A 57 -14.05 -16.75 10.40
C LEU A 57 -15.48 -16.28 10.12
N HIS A 58 -16.02 -16.57 8.94
CA HIS A 58 -17.39 -16.22 8.56
C HIS A 58 -18.42 -16.89 9.48
N ASP A 59 -18.18 -18.15 9.85
CA ASP A 59 -19.08 -18.94 10.69
C ASP A 59 -18.92 -18.66 12.19
N GLN A 60 -17.94 -17.85 12.59
CA GLN A 60 -17.53 -17.67 13.99
C GLN A 60 -17.52 -16.20 14.41
N PRO A 61 -18.66 -15.65 14.90
CA PRO A 61 -18.76 -14.25 15.30
C PRO A 61 -17.70 -13.79 16.32
N ARG A 62 -17.29 -14.70 17.22
CA ARG A 62 -16.23 -14.45 18.22
C ARG A 62 -14.85 -14.18 17.61
N LEU A 63 -14.64 -14.56 16.35
CA LEU A 63 -13.39 -14.40 15.60
C LEU A 63 -13.47 -13.29 14.54
N ALA A 64 -14.60 -12.59 14.43
CA ALA A 64 -14.81 -11.56 13.40
C ALA A 64 -13.72 -10.47 13.37
N GLY A 65 -13.09 -10.19 14.52
CA GLY A 65 -11.96 -9.28 14.62
C GLY A 65 -10.73 -9.67 13.77
N TYR A 66 -10.59 -10.94 13.38
CA TYR A 66 -9.50 -11.40 12.51
C TYR A 66 -9.80 -11.30 11.01
N GLN A 67 -11.06 -11.03 10.63
CA GLN A 67 -11.51 -11.06 9.24
C GLN A 67 -10.74 -10.06 8.38
N HIS A 68 -10.58 -8.82 8.86
CA HIS A 68 -9.87 -7.76 8.13
C HIS A 68 -8.40 -8.10 7.86
N TYR A 69 -7.72 -8.85 8.75
CA TYR A 69 -6.36 -9.30 8.49
C TYR A 69 -6.31 -10.33 7.35
N VAL A 70 -7.28 -11.25 7.29
CA VAL A 70 -7.35 -12.24 6.20
C VAL A 70 -7.67 -11.54 4.88
N ASP A 71 -8.64 -10.63 4.86
CA ASP A 71 -8.98 -9.86 3.67
C ASP A 71 -7.82 -9.01 3.17
N HIS A 72 -7.09 -8.33 4.06
CA HIS A 72 -5.90 -7.58 3.68
C HIS A 72 -4.88 -8.45 2.93
N HIS A 73 -4.62 -9.65 3.43
CA HIS A 73 -3.63 -10.55 2.84
C HIS A 73 -4.14 -11.27 1.59
N LEU A 74 -5.44 -11.53 1.47
CA LEU A 74 -6.06 -11.94 0.20
C LEU A 74 -5.90 -10.85 -0.85
N GLY A 75 -6.14 -9.58 -0.47
CA GLY A 75 -5.89 -8.42 -1.32
C GLY A 75 -4.47 -8.39 -1.86
N LEU A 76 -3.48 -8.60 -0.98
CA LEU A 76 -2.07 -8.68 -1.37
C LEU A 76 -1.79 -9.86 -2.30
N ALA A 77 -2.33 -11.05 -2.01
CA ALA A 77 -2.13 -12.24 -2.83
C ALA A 77 -2.68 -12.08 -4.26
N HIS A 78 -3.86 -11.47 -4.39
CA HIS A 78 -4.44 -11.13 -5.68
C HIS A 78 -3.63 -10.06 -6.42
N TRP A 79 -3.15 -9.03 -5.71
CA TRP A 79 -2.35 -7.97 -6.31
C TRP A 79 -1.00 -8.48 -6.85
N VAL A 80 -0.34 -9.37 -6.11
CA VAL A 80 0.87 -10.09 -6.56
C VAL A 80 0.60 -10.87 -7.84
N ASN A 81 -0.60 -11.41 -8.00
CA ASN A 81 -1.02 -12.17 -9.18
C ASN A 81 -1.67 -11.29 -10.28
N LEU A 82 -1.55 -9.96 -10.17
CA LEU A 82 -2.10 -8.97 -11.11
C LEU A 82 -3.63 -9.02 -11.25
N GLN A 83 -4.33 -9.58 -10.27
CA GLN A 83 -5.79 -9.63 -10.19
C GLN A 83 -6.29 -8.38 -9.47
N TYR A 84 -6.23 -7.23 -10.15
CA TYR A 84 -6.45 -5.92 -9.53
C TYR A 84 -7.86 -5.72 -8.97
N ASP A 85 -8.91 -6.12 -9.69
CA ASP A 85 -10.29 -5.94 -9.22
C ASP A 85 -10.55 -6.76 -7.94
N ASP A 86 -10.10 -8.02 -7.92
CA ASP A 86 -10.19 -8.90 -6.73
C ASP A 86 -9.38 -8.32 -5.55
N ALA A 87 -8.17 -7.83 -5.83
CA ALA A 87 -7.32 -7.21 -4.83
C ALA A 87 -7.99 -5.98 -4.20
N VAL A 88 -8.52 -5.09 -5.03
CA VAL A 88 -9.24 -3.88 -4.60
C VAL A 88 -10.48 -4.26 -3.78
N ALA A 89 -11.25 -5.27 -4.20
CA ALA A 89 -12.42 -5.72 -3.47
C ALA A 89 -12.06 -6.21 -2.05
N HIS A 90 -11.01 -7.02 -1.91
CA HIS A 90 -10.55 -7.48 -0.60
C HIS A 90 -10.00 -6.36 0.27
N TYR A 91 -9.17 -5.46 -0.26
CA TYR A 91 -8.69 -4.31 0.51
C TYR A 91 -9.81 -3.38 0.95
N LEU A 92 -10.83 -3.19 0.12
CA LEU A 92 -12.01 -2.40 0.46
C LEU A 92 -12.84 -3.07 1.57
N THR A 93 -13.00 -4.39 1.53
CA THR A 93 -13.62 -5.18 2.61
C THR A 93 -12.83 -5.03 3.91
N ALA A 94 -11.50 -5.15 3.86
CA ALA A 94 -10.63 -4.98 5.02
C ALA A 94 -10.76 -3.57 5.64
N LEU A 95 -10.75 -2.53 4.81
CA LEU A 95 -10.91 -1.13 5.25
C LEU A 95 -12.31 -0.88 5.85
N THR A 96 -13.35 -1.47 5.28
CA THR A 96 -14.72 -1.35 5.78
C THR A 96 -14.89 -2.03 7.14
N ALA A 97 -14.27 -3.20 7.32
CA ALA A 97 -14.30 -3.94 8.58
C ALA A 97 -13.42 -3.29 9.66
N CYS A 98 -12.27 -2.73 9.29
CA CYS A 98 -11.38 -2.00 10.20
C CYS A 98 -10.80 -0.76 9.49
N SER A 99 -11.40 0.39 9.81
CA SER A 99 -11.01 1.68 9.26
C SER A 99 -9.74 2.19 9.92
N ASN A 100 -8.59 1.85 9.33
CA ASN A 100 -7.27 2.21 9.84
C ASN A 100 -6.30 2.56 8.71
N LYS A 101 -5.16 3.17 9.10
CA LYS A 101 -4.11 3.63 8.19
C LYS A 101 -3.53 2.51 7.33
N GLU A 102 -3.29 1.32 7.90
CA GLU A 102 -2.70 0.19 7.18
C GLU A 102 -3.58 -0.29 6.02
N ASN A 103 -4.88 -0.47 6.26
CA ASN A 103 -5.85 -0.87 5.25
C ASN A 103 -6.05 0.23 4.20
N ALA A 104 -6.15 1.49 4.64
CA ALA A 104 -6.32 2.64 3.77
C ALA A 104 -5.14 2.80 2.79
N TRP A 105 -3.92 2.72 3.30
CA TRP A 105 -2.72 2.92 2.50
C TRP A 105 -2.45 1.75 1.57
N SER A 106 -2.83 0.53 1.97
CA SER A 106 -2.73 -0.65 1.10
C SER A 106 -3.76 -0.61 -0.05
N LEU A 107 -5.00 -0.21 0.24
CA LEU A 107 -6.01 0.06 -0.78
C LEU A 107 -5.54 1.13 -1.76
N PHE A 108 -5.01 2.24 -1.24
CA PHE A 108 -4.46 3.32 -2.07
C PHE A 108 -3.38 2.80 -3.02
N ARG A 109 -2.40 2.03 -2.51
CA ARG A 109 -1.29 1.50 -3.31
C ARG A 109 -1.75 0.61 -4.46
N VAL A 110 -2.72 -0.27 -4.24
CA VAL A 110 -3.22 -1.12 -5.32
C VAL A 110 -4.01 -0.30 -6.34
N VAL A 111 -4.84 0.65 -5.89
CA VAL A 111 -5.73 1.43 -6.76
C VAL A 111 -4.95 2.32 -7.73
N ILE A 112 -3.90 3.00 -7.26
CA ILE A 112 -3.08 3.86 -8.15
C ILE A 112 -2.22 3.05 -9.12
N ALA A 113 -1.94 1.78 -8.81
CA ALA A 113 -1.16 0.87 -9.64
C ALA A 113 -2.04 0.06 -10.61
N ALA A 114 -3.36 0.07 -10.42
CA ALA A 114 -4.31 -0.72 -11.18
C ALA A 114 -4.73 -0.03 -12.48
N PRO A 115 -5.09 -0.81 -13.52
CA PRO A 115 -5.82 -0.29 -14.67
C PRO A 115 -7.13 0.40 -14.22
N PRO A 116 -7.57 1.49 -14.88
CA PRO A 116 -8.74 2.25 -14.45
C PRO A 116 -10.06 1.54 -14.81
N THR A 117 -10.44 0.52 -14.05
CA THR A 117 -11.77 -0.11 -14.10
C THR A 117 -12.78 0.71 -13.32
N ALA A 118 -14.08 0.38 -13.41
CA ALA A 118 -15.10 1.03 -12.60
C ALA A 118 -14.86 0.82 -11.09
N VAL A 119 -14.53 -0.43 -10.70
CA VAL A 119 -14.21 -0.79 -9.31
C VAL A 119 -13.03 0.01 -8.78
N VAL A 120 -11.97 0.15 -9.58
CA VAL A 120 -10.78 0.92 -9.21
C VAL A 120 -11.09 2.41 -9.06
N ARG A 121 -11.89 3.01 -9.96
CA ARG A 121 -12.30 4.41 -9.85
C ARG A 121 -13.13 4.69 -8.61
N ASP A 122 -14.09 3.82 -8.31
CA ASP A 122 -14.94 3.95 -7.13
C ASP A 122 -14.10 3.82 -5.84
N ALA A 123 -13.16 2.87 -5.82
CA ALA A 123 -12.23 2.71 -4.71
C ALA A 123 -11.31 3.93 -4.54
N LEU A 124 -10.82 4.53 -5.65
CA LEU A 124 -10.02 5.75 -5.63
C LEU A 124 -10.79 6.92 -5.01
N ALA A 125 -12.06 7.10 -5.39
CA ALA A 125 -12.91 8.14 -4.82
C ALA A 125 -13.14 7.93 -3.31
N ARG A 126 -13.39 6.68 -2.88
CA ARG A 126 -13.57 6.34 -1.46
C ARG A 126 -12.31 6.61 -0.65
N ILE A 127 -11.15 6.16 -1.12
CA ILE A 127 -9.90 6.35 -0.39
C ILE A 127 -9.48 7.83 -0.37
N ARG A 128 -9.77 8.59 -1.44
CA ARG A 128 -9.61 10.05 -1.43
C ARG A 128 -10.46 10.68 -0.32
N SER A 129 -11.75 10.35 -0.25
CA SER A 129 -12.62 10.87 0.81
C SER A 129 -12.08 10.55 2.19
N TYR A 130 -11.67 9.30 2.44
CA TYR A 130 -11.11 8.87 3.72
C TYR A 130 -9.84 9.66 4.09
N VAL A 131 -8.89 9.77 3.17
CA VAL A 131 -7.59 10.42 3.42
C VAL A 131 -7.78 11.92 3.65
N MET A 132 -8.65 12.58 2.89
CA MET A 132 -8.88 14.03 3.04
C MET A 132 -9.71 14.39 4.28
N SER A 133 -10.47 13.46 4.85
CA SER A 133 -11.30 13.70 6.05
C SER A 133 -10.65 13.26 7.36
N THR A 134 -9.58 12.46 7.30
CA THR A 134 -8.94 11.90 8.48
C THR A 134 -7.78 12.78 8.93
N ASP A 135 -7.74 13.11 10.22
CA ASP A 135 -6.58 13.75 10.82
C ASP A 135 -5.50 12.68 11.13
N ASP A 136 -4.42 12.67 10.35
CA ASP A 136 -3.29 11.74 10.48
C ASP A 136 -2.01 12.51 10.81
N ALA A 137 -1.64 12.51 12.10
CA ALA A 137 -0.44 13.18 12.59
C ALA A 137 0.87 12.70 11.95
N GLU A 138 0.86 11.58 11.22
CA GLU A 138 2.00 11.05 10.49
C GLU A 138 1.67 10.86 8.99
N ALA A 139 0.94 11.79 8.37
CA ALA A 139 0.47 11.69 6.98
C ALA A 139 1.56 11.42 5.92
N GLU A 140 2.83 11.70 6.22
CA GLU A 140 3.98 11.41 5.36
C GLU A 140 4.67 10.06 5.65
N THR A 141 4.23 9.31 6.65
CA THR A 141 4.84 8.04 7.10
C THR A 141 4.01 6.84 6.70
N TRP A 142 4.60 5.92 5.93
CA TRP A 142 3.98 4.68 5.52
C TRP A 142 3.91 3.65 6.64
N PRO A 143 2.83 2.84 6.73
CA PRO A 143 2.71 1.71 7.65
C PRO A 143 3.55 0.51 7.18
N VAL A 144 4.70 0.76 6.56
CA VAL A 144 5.67 -0.24 6.12
C VAL A 144 7.09 0.28 6.34
N SER A 145 8.00 -0.62 6.66
CA SER A 145 9.42 -0.29 6.83
C SER A 145 10.22 -0.56 5.57
N CYS A 146 11.26 0.23 5.35
CA CYS A 146 12.20 0.02 4.26
C CYS A 146 12.97 -1.29 4.48
N MET A 147 13.00 -2.16 3.47
CA MET A 147 13.71 -3.45 3.57
C MET A 147 15.24 -3.32 3.68
N THR A 148 15.80 -2.13 3.39
CA THR A 148 17.25 -1.89 3.46
C THR A 148 17.70 -1.35 4.83
N CYS A 149 16.99 -0.37 5.39
CA CYS A 149 17.35 0.28 6.65
C CYS A 149 16.45 -0.09 7.83
N TYR A 150 15.36 -0.83 7.59
CA TYR A 150 14.39 -1.30 8.58
C TYR A 150 13.65 -0.20 9.36
N THR A 151 13.76 1.05 8.93
CA THR A 151 12.99 2.17 9.50
C THR A 151 11.67 2.36 8.74
N PRO A 152 10.63 2.92 9.38
CA PRO A 152 9.42 3.36 8.69
C PRO A 152 9.78 4.24 7.49
N ILE A 153 9.06 4.06 6.37
CA ILE A 153 9.27 4.85 5.17
C ILE A 153 8.57 6.20 5.36
N VAL A 154 9.33 7.30 5.27
CA VAL A 154 8.79 8.66 5.29
C VAL A 154 8.98 9.30 3.91
N GLY A 155 7.95 9.96 3.40
CA GLY A 155 7.94 10.55 2.07
C GLY A 155 7.61 9.52 1.00
N ARG A 156 8.45 9.40 -0.04
CA ARG A 156 8.18 8.51 -1.18
C ARG A 156 8.46 7.05 -0.84
N LEU A 157 7.49 6.19 -1.13
CA LEU A 157 7.68 4.73 -1.15
C LEU A 157 8.28 4.33 -2.49
N VAL A 158 9.32 3.50 -2.44
CA VAL A 158 10.02 2.97 -3.62
C VAL A 158 9.70 1.49 -3.77
N ALA A 159 9.34 1.06 -4.96
CA ALA A 159 9.16 -0.34 -5.32
C ALA A 159 9.85 -0.65 -6.66
N CYS A 160 10.30 -1.89 -6.85
CA CYS A 160 10.78 -2.34 -8.15
C CYS A 160 9.58 -2.72 -9.04
N SER A 161 9.53 -2.22 -10.27
CA SER A 161 8.43 -2.49 -11.20
C SER A 161 8.45 -3.90 -11.80
N ALA A 162 9.58 -4.61 -11.71
CA ALA A 162 9.72 -6.00 -12.17
C ALA A 162 9.51 -7.03 -11.04
N CYS A 163 9.44 -6.60 -9.78
CA CYS A 163 9.15 -7.49 -8.66
C CYS A 163 7.64 -7.72 -8.50
N PRO A 164 7.24 -8.83 -7.86
CA PRO A 164 5.86 -9.01 -7.40
C PRO A 164 5.39 -7.81 -6.58
N ASN A 165 4.22 -7.28 -6.95
CA ASN A 165 3.65 -6.08 -6.34
C ASN A 165 3.45 -6.22 -4.83
N GLY A 166 3.54 -5.10 -4.11
CA GLY A 166 3.12 -5.04 -2.71
C GLY A 166 4.09 -5.64 -1.67
N LEU A 167 4.92 -6.62 -2.04
CA LEU A 167 5.75 -7.40 -1.09
C LEU A 167 7.00 -6.68 -0.58
N VAL A 168 7.67 -5.91 -1.45
CA VAL A 168 8.96 -5.30 -1.15
C VAL A 168 8.88 -3.80 -1.37
N ALA A 169 9.27 -3.03 -0.35
CA ALA A 169 9.30 -1.57 -0.39
C ALA A 169 10.59 -1.02 0.21
N PHE A 170 11.02 0.13 -0.30
CA PHE A 170 12.20 0.85 0.14
C PHE A 170 11.89 2.34 0.32
N CYS A 171 12.72 3.06 1.06
CA CYS A 171 12.65 4.53 1.12
C CYS A 171 13.51 5.19 0.03
N SER A 172 13.13 6.39 -0.39
CA SER A 172 13.87 7.22 -1.35
C SER A 172 15.33 7.42 -0.95
N THR A 173 15.60 7.68 0.34
CA THR A 173 16.96 7.85 0.86
C THR A 173 17.85 6.63 0.61
N CYS A 174 17.31 5.41 0.74
CA CYS A 174 18.07 4.19 0.46
C CYS A 174 18.27 3.99 -1.05
N LEU A 175 17.29 4.34 -1.87
CA LEU A 175 17.42 4.32 -3.33
C LEU A 175 18.55 5.25 -3.80
N GLU A 176 18.59 6.48 -3.30
CA GLU A 176 19.62 7.47 -3.67
C GLU A 176 21.02 7.06 -3.22
N ARG A 177 21.16 6.58 -1.98
CA ARG A 177 22.48 6.32 -1.38
C ARG A 177 23.04 4.93 -1.71
N ARG A 178 22.18 3.94 -1.91
CA ARG A 178 22.56 2.51 -1.97
C ARG A 178 21.72 1.70 -2.97
N PRO A 179 21.54 2.14 -4.23
CA PRO A 179 20.63 1.47 -5.19
C PRO A 179 21.00 0.00 -5.44
N THR A 180 22.30 -0.32 -5.48
CA THR A 180 22.79 -1.71 -5.63
C THR A 180 22.39 -2.62 -4.48
N ARG A 181 22.15 -2.08 -3.27
CA ARG A 181 21.68 -2.87 -2.12
C ARG A 181 20.19 -3.17 -2.22
N LEU A 182 19.38 -2.28 -2.79
CA LEU A 182 17.96 -2.53 -3.05
C LEU A 182 17.79 -3.65 -4.08
N ALA A 183 18.58 -3.59 -5.16
CA ALA A 183 18.55 -4.59 -6.22
C ALA A 183 18.81 -6.03 -5.72
N LYS A 184 19.56 -6.21 -4.62
CA LYS A 184 19.79 -7.54 -4.00
C LYS A 184 18.53 -8.22 -3.45
N PHE A 185 17.46 -7.46 -3.23
CA PHE A 185 16.17 -8.02 -2.81
C PHE A 185 15.30 -8.43 -4.01
N CYS A 186 15.67 -8.05 -5.22
CA CYS A 186 14.95 -8.41 -6.43
C CYS A 186 15.33 -9.84 -6.84
N ALA A 187 14.34 -10.70 -7.01
CA ALA A 187 14.51 -12.09 -7.44
C ALA A 187 14.23 -12.23 -8.95
N HIS A 188 14.86 -11.36 -9.75
CA HIS A 188 14.78 -11.33 -11.21
C HIS A 188 16.11 -10.81 -11.77
N ASP A 189 16.23 -10.76 -13.09
CA ASP A 189 17.43 -10.21 -13.75
C ASP A 189 17.69 -8.76 -13.30
N ALA A 190 18.95 -8.47 -12.94
CA ALA A 190 19.35 -7.14 -12.48
C ALA A 190 19.12 -6.07 -13.56
N GLU A 191 19.27 -6.43 -14.84
CA GLU A 191 19.05 -5.50 -15.96
C GLU A 191 17.59 -5.06 -16.09
N ALA A 192 16.64 -5.89 -15.62
CA ALA A 192 15.22 -5.55 -15.58
C ALA A 192 14.83 -4.66 -14.38
N THR A 193 15.78 -4.29 -13.52
CA THR A 193 15.48 -3.51 -12.32
C THR A 193 15.20 -2.05 -12.68
N ALA A 194 13.94 -1.66 -12.58
CA ALA A 194 13.53 -0.27 -12.59
C ALA A 194 12.75 0.04 -11.31
N PHE A 195 13.10 1.15 -10.66
CA PHE A 195 12.43 1.60 -9.45
C PHE A 195 11.37 2.65 -9.78
N GLN A 196 10.20 2.49 -9.20
CA GLN A 196 9.11 3.46 -9.23
C GLN A 196 8.90 4.03 -7.84
N THR A 197 8.44 5.27 -7.79
CA THR A 197 8.17 5.98 -6.54
C THR A 197 6.71 6.35 -6.44
N THR A 198 6.16 6.21 -5.24
CA THR A 198 4.78 6.54 -4.90
C THR A 198 4.77 7.59 -3.79
N LEU A 199 3.99 8.66 -3.99
CA LEU A 199 3.75 9.68 -2.95
C LEU A 199 2.83 9.12 -1.86
N PRO A 200 2.95 9.57 -0.60
CA PRO A 200 1.99 9.23 0.43
C PRO A 200 0.60 9.77 0.05
N PRO A 201 -0.50 9.12 0.48
CA PRO A 201 -1.83 9.35 -0.08
C PRO A 201 -2.29 10.81 0.00
N HIS A 202 -2.08 11.49 1.13
CA HIS A 202 -2.54 12.87 1.31
C HIS A 202 -1.87 13.81 0.31
N ARG A 203 -0.54 13.72 0.18
CA ARG A 203 0.22 14.50 -0.80
C ARG A 203 -0.12 14.13 -2.23
N TYR A 204 -0.34 12.84 -2.53
CA TYR A 204 -0.79 12.42 -3.86
C TYR A 204 -2.07 13.15 -4.29
N PHE A 205 -3.09 13.22 -3.42
CA PHE A 205 -4.35 13.86 -3.76
C PHE A 205 -4.27 15.38 -3.85
N LEU A 206 -3.40 16.02 -3.06
CA LEU A 206 -3.13 17.45 -3.19
C LEU A 206 -2.43 17.77 -4.52
N GLU A 207 -1.42 16.98 -4.89
CA GLU A 207 -0.70 17.15 -6.16
C GLU A 207 -1.60 16.81 -7.37
N ASP A 208 -2.40 15.75 -7.29
CA ASP A 208 -3.41 15.40 -8.29
C ASP A 208 -4.39 16.57 -8.52
N ALA A 209 -4.90 17.17 -7.44
CA ALA A 209 -5.79 18.32 -7.53
C ALA A 209 -5.13 19.54 -8.22
N LEU A 210 -3.83 19.78 -8.00
CA LEU A 210 -3.10 20.86 -8.66
C LEU A 210 -2.87 20.55 -10.15
N LEU A 211 -2.56 19.30 -10.48
CA LEU A 211 -2.23 18.88 -11.84
C LEU A 211 -3.48 18.69 -12.72
N SER A 212 -4.62 18.37 -12.13
CA SER A 212 -5.88 18.13 -12.85
C SER A 212 -6.76 19.37 -13.02
N GLN A 213 -6.42 20.51 -12.40
CA GLN A 213 -7.25 21.71 -12.39
C GLN A 213 -7.13 22.54 -13.68
N THR A 214 -8.30 22.90 -14.23
CA THR A 214 -8.46 23.95 -15.26
C THR A 214 -9.14 25.21 -14.68
N ALA A 215 -8.94 25.46 -13.39
CA ALA A 215 -9.66 26.48 -12.62
C ALA A 215 -9.05 27.88 -12.79
N SER A 216 -9.71 28.89 -12.20
CA SER A 216 -9.18 30.26 -12.16
C SER A 216 -7.88 30.33 -11.35
N TYR A 217 -7.05 31.35 -11.59
CA TYR A 217 -5.80 31.55 -10.82
C TYR A 217 -6.03 31.62 -9.31
N ALA A 218 -7.15 32.22 -8.86
CA ALA A 218 -7.47 32.33 -7.44
C ALA A 218 -7.75 30.97 -6.79
N ASP A 219 -8.46 30.08 -7.49
CA ASP A 219 -8.73 28.72 -7.01
C ASP A 219 -7.44 27.89 -6.96
N LEU A 220 -6.59 28.03 -7.99
CA LEU A 220 -5.27 27.38 -8.04
C LEU A 220 -4.36 27.83 -6.90
N ASP A 221 -4.30 29.13 -6.61
CA ASP A 221 -3.51 29.67 -5.49
C ASP A 221 -4.02 29.18 -4.13
N ALA A 222 -5.34 29.04 -3.96
CA ALA A 222 -5.91 28.48 -2.73
C ALA A 222 -5.49 27.01 -2.54
N VAL A 223 -5.59 26.18 -3.59
CA VAL A 223 -5.19 24.77 -3.54
C VAL A 223 -3.67 24.65 -3.33
N PHE A 224 -2.88 25.49 -3.99
CA PHE A 224 -1.43 25.50 -3.81
C PHE A 224 -1.05 25.91 -2.38
N GLY A 225 -1.76 26.88 -1.79
CA GLY A 225 -1.60 27.25 -0.39
C GLY A 225 -1.87 26.07 0.58
N THR A 226 -2.94 25.29 0.35
CA THR A 226 -3.20 24.07 1.12
C THR A 226 -2.08 23.04 0.98
N TYR A 227 -1.56 22.87 -0.24
CA TYR A 227 -0.41 22.00 -0.51
C TYR A 227 0.85 22.43 0.23
N GLU A 228 1.17 23.73 0.22
CA GLU A 228 2.34 24.28 0.91
C GLU A 228 2.22 24.12 2.43
N GLN A 229 1.04 24.43 3.00
CA GLN A 229 0.76 24.23 4.42
C GLN A 229 0.98 22.79 4.86
N HIS A 230 0.49 21.81 4.07
CA HIS A 230 0.77 20.39 4.32
C HIS A 230 2.28 20.10 4.28
N CYS A 231 2.96 20.55 3.23
CA CYS A 231 4.39 20.30 3.07
C CYS A 231 5.24 20.90 4.20
N ASP A 232 4.86 22.08 4.71
CA ASP A 232 5.54 22.73 5.83
C ASP A 232 5.26 22.00 7.15
N ALA A 233 4.01 21.64 7.42
CA ALA A 233 3.61 20.89 8.62
C ALA A 233 4.40 19.58 8.77
N TYR A 234 4.58 18.84 7.67
CA TYR A 234 5.31 17.57 7.67
C TYR A 234 6.77 17.67 7.23
N LYS A 235 7.32 18.88 7.12
CA LYS A 235 8.74 19.14 6.79
C LYS A 235 9.19 18.42 5.51
N VAL A 236 8.33 18.39 4.50
CA VAL A 236 8.64 17.83 3.18
C VAL A 236 9.79 18.60 2.57
N SER A 237 10.83 17.89 2.12
CA SER A 237 12.02 18.49 1.52
C SER A 237 11.68 19.26 0.25
N SER A 238 12.36 20.39 -0.01
CA SER A 238 12.11 21.18 -1.22
C SER A 238 12.35 20.42 -2.52
N ALA A 239 13.25 19.43 -2.50
CA ALA A 239 13.50 18.54 -3.64
C ALA A 239 12.32 17.59 -3.89
N ASP A 240 11.55 17.26 -2.85
CA ASP A 240 10.39 16.39 -2.95
C ASP A 240 9.08 17.12 -3.30
N ARG A 241 9.03 18.44 -3.13
CA ARG A 241 7.83 19.25 -3.41
C ARG A 241 7.57 19.41 -4.91
N LEU A 242 6.30 19.37 -5.30
CA LEU A 242 5.80 19.77 -6.61
C LEU A 242 6.12 21.24 -6.84
N ARG A 243 6.88 21.51 -7.90
CA ARG A 243 7.28 22.86 -8.25
C ARG A 243 6.10 23.60 -8.86
N ARG A 244 5.92 24.87 -8.49
CA ARG A 244 4.88 25.74 -9.07
C ARG A 244 4.95 25.79 -10.60
N THR A 245 6.15 25.76 -11.17
CA THR A 245 6.39 25.73 -12.63
C THR A 245 5.97 24.43 -13.31
N ALA A 246 5.75 23.34 -12.57
CA ALA A 246 5.27 22.07 -13.11
C ALA A 246 3.74 21.99 -13.18
N ILE A 247 3.02 22.98 -12.61
CA ILE A 247 1.56 22.99 -12.56
C ILE A 247 1.03 23.64 -13.85
N PRO A 248 0.28 22.90 -14.70
CA PRO A 248 -0.18 23.42 -15.99
C PRO A 248 -0.96 24.73 -15.89
N GLY A 249 -1.83 24.85 -14.88
CA GLY A 249 -2.66 26.04 -14.64
C GLY A 249 -1.90 27.36 -14.53
N TYR A 250 -0.64 27.36 -14.07
CA TYR A 250 0.20 28.56 -14.01
C TYR A 250 0.96 28.87 -15.31
N ASN A 251 1.00 27.92 -16.26
CA ASN A 251 1.79 28.03 -17.49
C ASN A 251 0.94 28.39 -18.72
N HIS A 252 -0.40 28.35 -18.64
CA HIS A 252 -1.28 28.50 -19.80
C HIS A 252 -1.49 29.94 -20.32
N CYS A 253 -0.72 30.94 -19.88
CA CYS A 253 -0.93 32.35 -20.27
C CYS A 253 0.21 33.05 -21.04
N TRP A 254 1.21 32.32 -21.55
CA TRP A 254 2.19 32.91 -22.47
C TRP A 254 1.86 32.59 -23.94
N HIS A 255 1.00 33.41 -24.54
CA HIS A 255 1.03 33.63 -25.98
C HIS A 255 1.57 35.05 -26.22
N PRO A 256 2.78 35.20 -26.80
CA PRO A 256 3.15 36.48 -27.37
C PRO A 256 2.19 36.74 -28.53
N MET A 257 1.35 37.76 -28.42
CA MET A 257 0.59 38.25 -29.58
C MET A 257 1.60 38.71 -30.63
N LEU A 258 1.64 37.99 -31.76
CA LEU A 258 2.14 38.50 -33.04
C LEU A 258 0.97 39.05 -33.84
#